data_AF-A0AAV0XXZ6-F1
#
_entry.id   AF-A0AAV0XXZ6-F1
#
_cell.length_a   1.000
_cell.length_b   1.000
_cell.length_c   1.000
_cell.angle_alpha   90.00
_cell.angle_beta   90.00
_cell.angle_gamma   90.00
#
_symmetry.space_group_name_H-M   'P 1'
#
loop_
_entity.id
_entity.type
_entity.pdbx_description
1 polymer ?
#
loop_
_entity_poly.entity_id
_entity_poly.type
_entity_poly.pdbx_seq_one_letter_code
_entity_poly.pdbx_strand_id
1 'polypeptide(L)'
;MSSIKNNHLWNVMERFDLVQNMRAGNDADFASWLLQLGNGQLPAVDGVPDTVEIPQEMVCDVADLIDFVYPQQMSLANVEEFARRVVVCPTNEECTHRNLR
;
A
#
# COMPACT_ATOMS: atom_id res chain seq x y z
N MET A 1 -14.73 -9.93 25.52
CA MET A 1 -13.61 -9.54 24.64
C MET A 1 -13.53 -8.02 24.59
N SER A 2 -12.63 -7.44 25.37
CA SER A 2 -12.41 -5.99 25.38
C SER A 2 -11.38 -5.67 24.30
N SER A 3 -11.84 -5.19 23.14
CA SER A 3 -10.97 -4.58 22.13
C SER A 3 -11.04 -3.07 22.29
N ILE A 4 -10.01 -2.34 21.83
CA ILE A 4 -10.06 -0.88 21.76
C ILE A 4 -11.34 -0.44 21.04
N LYS A 5 -11.74 -1.11 19.96
CA LYS A 5 -12.96 -0.80 19.18
C LYS A 5 -14.29 -0.98 19.95
N ASN A 6 -14.30 -1.73 21.05
CA ASN A 6 -15.48 -1.99 21.88
C ASN A 6 -15.41 -1.29 23.25
N ASN A 7 -14.57 -0.28 23.40
CA ASN A 7 -14.43 0.45 24.66
C ASN A 7 -15.57 1.46 24.87
N HIS A 8 -16.17 1.49 26.07
CA HIS A 8 -17.26 2.42 26.41
C HIS A 8 -16.86 3.90 26.31
N LEU A 9 -15.56 4.22 26.36
CA LEU A 9 -15.05 5.59 26.27
C LEU A 9 -15.29 6.20 24.88
N TRP A 10 -15.50 5.41 23.83
CA TRP A 10 -15.82 5.95 22.51
C TRP A 10 -17.09 6.80 22.50
N ASN A 11 -18.06 6.49 23.38
CA ASN A 11 -19.32 7.22 23.47
C ASN A 11 -19.16 8.69 23.90
N VAL A 12 -18.01 9.04 24.49
CA VAL A 12 -17.71 10.40 24.96
C VAL A 12 -16.60 11.08 24.16
N MET A 13 -16.10 10.45 23.09
CA MET A 13 -15.10 11.04 22.21
C MET A 13 -15.76 11.74 21.02
N GLU A 14 -15.21 12.89 20.65
CA GLU A 14 -15.52 13.54 19.38
C GLU A 14 -14.60 13.01 18.30
N ARG A 15 -15.18 12.66 17.15
CA ARG A 15 -14.44 12.14 15.99
C ARG A 15 -14.37 13.21 14.92
N PHE A 16 -13.16 13.50 14.47
CA PHE A 16 -12.90 14.33 13.30
C PHE A 16 -12.32 13.47 12.19
N ASP A 17 -12.96 13.49 11.04
CA ASP A 17 -12.51 12.74 9.86
C ASP A 17 -11.80 13.67 8.88
N LEU A 18 -10.61 13.25 8.46
CA LEU A 18 -9.88 13.92 7.40
C LEU A 18 -10.38 13.38 6.05
N VAL A 19 -11.05 14.24 5.26
CA VAL A 19 -11.67 13.84 3.99
C VAL A 19 -10.73 13.90 2.79
N GLN A 20 -9.54 14.49 2.98
CA GLN A 20 -8.54 14.67 1.92
C GLN A 20 -7.30 13.83 2.22
N ASN A 21 -6.78 13.16 1.19
CA ASN A 21 -5.49 12.50 1.27
C ASN A 21 -4.36 13.53 1.22
N MET A 22 -3.67 13.74 2.34
CA MET A 22 -2.58 14.71 2.47
C MET A 22 -1.21 14.18 1.98
N ARG A 23 -1.10 12.88 1.67
CA ARG A 23 0.17 12.23 1.31
C ARG A 23 0.37 12.12 -0.19
N ALA A 24 -0.71 11.89 -0.93
CA ALA A 24 -0.70 11.73 -2.39
C ALA A 24 -1.17 12.99 -3.12
N GLY A 25 -1.01 14.19 -2.54
CA GLY A 25 -1.57 15.44 -3.09
C GLY A 25 -1.04 15.83 -4.47
N ASN A 26 0.07 15.25 -4.92
CA ASN A 26 0.63 15.41 -6.25
C ASN A 26 0.00 14.50 -7.31
N ASP A 27 -0.86 13.56 -6.91
CA ASP A 27 -1.55 12.61 -7.78
C ASP A 27 -3.01 12.48 -7.33
N ALA A 28 -3.89 13.27 -7.97
CA ALA A 28 -5.29 13.38 -7.57
C ALA A 28 -6.07 12.06 -7.77
N ASP A 29 -5.74 11.30 -8.81
CA ASP A 29 -6.43 10.06 -9.14
C ASP A 29 -6.03 8.97 -8.14
N PHE A 30 -4.74 8.83 -7.85
CA PHE A 30 -4.26 7.90 -6.83
C PHE A 30 -4.75 8.28 -5.43
N ALA A 31 -4.76 9.57 -5.09
CA ALA A 31 -5.30 10.07 -3.84
C ALA A 31 -6.78 9.70 -3.65
N SER A 32 -7.59 9.86 -4.70
CA SER A 32 -9.01 9.50 -4.72
C SER A 32 -9.20 7.99 -4.56
N TRP A 33 -8.41 7.19 -5.29
CA TRP A 33 -8.45 5.74 -5.19
C TRP A 33 -8.12 5.24 -3.76
N LEU A 34 -7.08 5.80 -3.12
CA LEU A 34 -6.72 5.47 -1.74
C LEU A 34 -7.83 5.81 -0.72
N LEU A 35 -8.56 6.91 -0.93
CA LEU A 35 -9.70 7.26 -0.07
C LEU A 35 -10.83 6.25 -0.20
N GLN A 36 -11.16 5.85 -1.44
CA GLN A 36 -12.19 4.83 -1.68
C GLN A 36 -11.78 3.47 -1.08
N LEU A 37 -10.51 3.09 -1.21
CA LEU A 37 -9.95 1.89 -0.58
C LEU A 37 -10.10 1.94 0.95
N GLY A 38 -9.62 3.01 1.59
CA GLY A 38 -9.66 3.15 3.04
C GLY A 38 -11.08 3.24 3.63
N ASN A 39 -12.04 3.73 2.83
CA ASN A 39 -13.45 3.79 3.19
C ASN A 39 -14.23 2.50 2.88
N GLY A 40 -13.61 1.49 2.26
CA GLY A 40 -14.28 0.25 1.86
C GLY A 40 -15.33 0.44 0.77
N GLN A 41 -15.11 1.40 -0.13
CA GLN A 41 -16.04 1.74 -1.21
C GLN A 41 -15.71 1.05 -2.54
N LEU A 42 -14.51 0.45 -2.64
CA LEU A 42 -14.10 -0.26 -3.84
C LEU A 42 -14.86 -1.60 -3.96
N PRO A 43 -15.25 -2.01 -5.18
CA PRO A 43 -15.96 -3.25 -5.40
C PRO A 43 -15.06 -4.46 -5.16
N ALA A 44 -15.67 -5.54 -4.68
CA ALA A 44 -15.05 -6.85 -4.61
C ALA A 44 -14.77 -7.40 -6.02
N VAL A 45 -13.64 -8.07 -6.18
CA VAL A 45 -13.24 -8.74 -7.42
C VAL A 45 -14.02 -10.05 -7.53
N ASP A 46 -14.73 -10.25 -8.64
CA ASP A 46 -15.50 -11.47 -8.94
C ASP A 46 -16.43 -11.96 -7.82
N GLY A 47 -16.93 -11.04 -6.99
CA GLY A 47 -17.79 -11.37 -5.85
C GLY A 47 -17.06 -12.00 -4.65
N VAL A 48 -15.73 -12.04 -4.66
CA VAL A 48 -14.92 -12.55 -3.55
C VAL A 48 -14.81 -11.47 -2.48
N PRO A 49 -15.32 -11.69 -1.25
CA PRO A 49 -15.28 -10.69 -0.20
C PRO A 49 -13.84 -10.33 0.19
N ASP A 50 -13.66 -9.12 0.72
CA ASP A 50 -12.37 -8.59 1.19
C ASP A 50 -11.28 -8.55 0.09
N THR A 51 -11.69 -8.42 -1.17
CA THR A 51 -10.80 -8.21 -2.31
C THR A 51 -10.97 -6.83 -2.91
N VAL A 52 -9.94 -6.38 -3.62
CA VAL A 52 -9.93 -5.13 -4.36
C VAL A 52 -9.05 -5.27 -5.59
N GLU A 53 -9.45 -4.65 -6.69
CA GLU A 53 -8.64 -4.57 -7.89
C GLU A 53 -7.51 -3.54 -7.69
N ILE A 54 -6.27 -3.96 -7.91
CA ILE A 54 -5.09 -3.08 -7.87
C ILE A 54 -4.95 -2.42 -9.25
N PRO A 55 -4.72 -1.09 -9.35
CA PRO A 55 -4.48 -0.43 -10.62
C PRO A 55 -3.38 -1.11 -11.44
N GLN A 56 -3.63 -1.35 -12.72
CA GLN A 56 -2.76 -2.19 -13.56
C GLN A 56 -1.33 -1.64 -13.66
N GLU A 57 -1.18 -0.32 -13.63
CA GLU A 57 0.11 0.38 -13.64
C GLU A 57 0.97 0.10 -12.38
N MET A 58 0.37 -0.47 -11.33
CA MET A 58 1.05 -0.86 -10.09
C MET A 58 1.35 -2.37 -10.02
N VAL A 59 0.95 -3.12 -11.04
CA VAL A 59 1.10 -4.58 -11.10
C VAL A 59 2.24 -4.93 -12.07
N CYS A 60 3.08 -5.89 -11.68
CA CYS A 60 4.10 -6.46 -12.54
C CYS A 60 4.19 -7.98 -12.32
N ASP A 61 4.77 -8.68 -13.29
CA ASP A 61 5.11 -10.08 -13.12
C ASP A 61 6.23 -10.23 -12.09
N VAL A 62 6.15 -11.28 -11.27
CA VAL A 62 7.14 -11.53 -10.21
C VAL A 62 8.55 -11.73 -10.78
N ALA A 63 8.65 -12.26 -12.01
CA ALA A 63 9.91 -12.40 -12.72
C ALA A 63 10.58 -11.05 -13.02
N ASP A 64 9.76 -10.02 -13.26
CA ASP A 64 10.21 -8.67 -13.63
C ASP A 64 10.26 -7.73 -12.42
N LEU A 65 9.92 -8.21 -11.21
CA LEU A 65 9.82 -7.38 -10.00
C LEU A 65 11.09 -6.56 -9.71
N ILE A 66 12.27 -7.15 -9.92
CA ILE A 66 13.53 -6.44 -9.68
C ILE A 66 13.71 -5.31 -10.68
N ASP A 67 13.46 -5.55 -11.97
CA ASP A 67 13.57 -4.54 -13.02
C ASP A 67 12.47 -3.48 -12.89
N PHE A 68 11.28 -3.88 -12.45
CA PHE A 68 10.16 -2.98 -12.18
C PHE A 68 10.49 -2.00 -11.04
N VAL A 69 11.05 -2.50 -9.94
CA VAL A 69 11.42 -1.65 -8.79
C VAL A 69 12.71 -0.87 -9.07
N TYR A 70 13.70 -1.49 -9.72
CA TYR A 70 15.04 -0.95 -9.97
C TYR A 70 15.38 -0.96 -11.47
N PRO A 71 14.76 -0.12 -12.30
CA PRO A 71 14.86 -0.18 -13.77
C PRO A 71 16.21 0.23 -14.35
N GLN A 72 17.12 0.77 -13.53
CA GLN A 72 18.45 1.21 -13.96
C GLN A 72 19.53 0.35 -13.29
N GLN A 73 20.75 0.40 -13.80
CA GLN A 73 21.87 -0.15 -13.04
C GLN A 73 22.28 0.82 -11.92
N MET A 74 22.58 0.28 -10.74
CA MET A 74 23.04 1.07 -9.61
C MET A 74 24.41 1.69 -9.93
N SER A 75 24.54 2.97 -9.63
CA SER A 75 25.77 3.74 -9.76
C SER A 75 25.87 4.76 -8.63
N LEU A 76 27.04 5.38 -8.46
CA LEU A 76 27.19 6.47 -7.49
C LEU A 76 26.27 7.67 -7.79
N ALA A 77 25.85 7.84 -9.05
CA ALA A 77 25.00 8.95 -9.47
C ALA A 77 23.52 8.78 -9.09
N ASN A 78 23.04 7.55 -8.89
CA ASN A 78 21.63 7.27 -8.59
C ASN A 78 21.43 6.55 -7.25
N VAL A 79 22.46 6.49 -6.40
CA VAL A 79 22.42 5.74 -5.12
C VAL A 79 21.30 6.22 -4.19
N GLU A 80 21.02 7.52 -4.14
CA GLU A 80 19.94 8.08 -3.32
C GLU A 80 18.55 7.67 -3.82
N GLU A 81 18.39 7.55 -5.13
CA GLU A 81 17.14 7.10 -5.75
C GLU A 81 16.89 5.62 -5.46
N PHE A 82 17.94 4.80 -5.49
CA PHE A 82 17.89 3.39 -5.10
C PHE A 82 17.57 3.22 -3.62
N ALA A 83 18.16 4.04 -2.74
CA ALA A 83 17.92 3.98 -1.30
C ALA A 83 16.47 4.31 -0.90
N ARG A 84 15.70 4.97 -1.79
CA ARG A 84 14.28 5.30 -1.58
C ARG A 84 13.32 4.19 -1.99
N ARG A 85 13.83 3.10 -2.58
CA ARG A 85 13.06 1.95 -3.04
C ARG A 85 13.16 0.82 -2.03
N VAL A 86 12.08 0.06 -1.89
CA VAL A 86 12.02 -1.08 -0.99
C VAL A 86 11.09 -2.14 -1.57
N VAL A 87 11.47 -3.41 -1.40
CA VAL A 87 10.58 -4.55 -1.66
C VAL A 87 10.08 -5.05 -0.32
N VAL A 88 8.76 -5.19 -0.18
CA VAL A 88 8.10 -5.65 1.05
C VAL A 88 7.30 -6.91 0.74
N CYS A 89 7.34 -7.89 1.64
CA CYS A 89 6.51 -9.08 1.55
C CYS A 89 5.48 -9.12 2.69
N PRO A 90 4.36 -9.87 2.53
CA PRO A 90 3.37 -10.03 3.59
C PRO A 90 3.91 -10.67 4.87
N THR A 91 4.91 -11.54 4.76
CA THR A 91 5.52 -12.25 5.90
C THR A 91 7.05 -12.15 5.88
N ASN A 92 7.66 -12.31 7.05
CA ASN A 92 9.12 -12.32 7.19
C ASN A 92 9.76 -13.53 6.51
N GLU A 93 9.07 -14.68 6.44
CA GLU A 93 9.55 -15.87 5.75
C GLU A 93 9.71 -15.61 4.25
N GLU A 94 8.72 -14.97 3.64
CA GLU A 94 8.77 -14.56 2.23
C GLU A 94 9.87 -13.51 1.97
N CYS A 95 10.06 -12.55 2.88
CA CYS A 95 11.20 -11.63 2.81
C CYS A 95 12.54 -12.38 2.87
N THR A 96 12.67 -13.35 3.78
CA THR A 96 13.91 -14.12 3.97
C THR A 96 14.26 -14.93 2.74
N HIS A 97 13.27 -15.62 2.14
CA HIS A 97 13.49 -16.36 0.90
C HIS A 97 13.94 -15.44 -0.26
N ARG A 98 13.47 -14.19 -0.32
CA ARG A 98 13.88 -13.22 -1.33
C ARG A 98 15.23 -12.56 -1.07
N ASN A 99 15.58 -12.29 0.19
CA ASN A 99 16.85 -11.65 0.55
C ASN A 99 18.08 -12.58 0.42
N LEU A 100 17.86 -13.89 0.43
CA LEU A 100 18.92 -14.91 0.40
C LEU A 100 19.17 -15.49 -1.00
N ARG A 101 18.50 -14.97 -2.03
CA ARG A 101 18.79 -15.27 -3.45
C ARG A 101 19.57 -14.11 -4.06
#